data_AF-A0A8J4NCJ1-F1
#
_entry.id   AF-A0A8J4NCJ1-F1
#
_cell.length_a   1.000
_cell.length_b   1.000
_cell.length_c   1.000
_cell.angle_alpha   90.00
_cell.angle_beta   90.00
_cell.angle_gamma   90.00
#
_symmetry.space_group_name_H-M   'P 1'
#
loop_
_entity.id
_entity.type
_entity.pdbx_description
1 polymer ?
#
loop_
_entity_poly.entity_id
_entity_poly.type
_entity_poly.pdbx_seq_one_letter_code
_entity_poly.pdbx_strand_id
1 'polypeptide(L)'
;ASTHSRSHNVYWGQLVLKKNEGELEYLEWKDDLSAEVHTGESGPRLFAKPDNPDNCPVADYKEYAKRRPLDMLHDYDPLYLAPKPLCSIWDQIWYCRKSLTKAKMEKILKVI
;
A
#
# COMPACT_ATOMS: atom_id res chain seq x y z
N ALA A 1 -19.24 24.30 -12.17
CA ALA A 1 -17.98 23.55 -12.29
C ALA A 1 -18.15 22.25 -11.52
N SER A 2 -18.28 21.11 -12.20
CA SER A 2 -18.33 19.81 -11.55
C SER A 2 -16.92 19.44 -11.12
N THR A 3 -16.61 19.59 -9.83
CA THR A 3 -15.49 18.89 -9.22
C THR A 3 -15.86 17.41 -9.15
N HIS A 4 -15.71 16.71 -10.28
CA HIS A 4 -15.61 15.25 -10.27
C HIS A 4 -14.40 14.93 -9.38
N SER A 5 -14.65 14.55 -8.13
CA SER A 5 -13.65 13.83 -7.37
C SER A 5 -13.41 12.53 -8.14
N ARG A 6 -12.41 12.51 -9.02
CA ARG A 6 -11.91 11.25 -9.56
C ARG A 6 -11.56 10.43 -8.32
N SER A 7 -12.34 9.39 -8.04
CA SER A 7 -11.95 8.34 -7.13
C SER A 7 -10.73 7.71 -7.78
N HIS A 8 -9.54 8.22 -7.46
CA HIS A 8 -8.29 7.67 -7.92
C HIS A 8 -8.18 6.29 -7.29
N ASN A 9 -8.47 5.26 -8.09
CA ASN A 9 -8.13 3.91 -7.73
C ASN A 9 -6.61 3.89 -7.57
N VAL A 10 -6.16 3.51 -6.38
CA VAL A 10 -4.76 3.31 -6.06
C VAL A 10 -4.41 1.87 -6.33
N TYR A 11 -3.33 1.64 -7.06
CA TYR A 11 -2.91 0.31 -7.50
C TYR A 11 -1.65 -0.14 -6.76
N TRP A 12 -1.47 -1.46 -6.68
CA TRP A 12 -0.38 -2.11 -5.96
C TRP A 12 1.00 -1.66 -6.47
N GLY A 13 1.18 -1.61 -7.79
CA GLY A 13 2.44 -1.24 -8.43
C GLY A 13 2.81 0.23 -8.28
N GLN A 14 1.91 1.08 -7.77
CA GLN A 14 2.21 2.50 -7.52
C GLN A 14 3.03 2.70 -6.25
N LEU A 15 3.01 1.74 -5.32
CA LEU A 15 3.79 1.81 -4.08
C LEU A 15 4.91 0.78 -4.12
N VAL A 16 6.14 1.25 -4.30
CA VAL A 16 7.30 0.37 -4.53
C VAL A 16 8.24 0.42 -3.34
N LEU A 17 8.60 -0.75 -2.82
CA LEU A 17 9.64 -0.92 -1.81
C LEU A 17 11.03 -0.85 -2.46
N LYS A 18 11.88 0.05 -1.99
CA LYS A 18 13.25 0.26 -2.48
C LYS A 18 14.24 0.27 -1.33
N LYS A 19 15.47 -0.13 -1.63
CA LYS A 19 16.62 -0.04 -0.73
C LYS A 19 17.87 0.24 -1.56
N ASN A 20 18.53 1.36 -1.29
CA ASN A 20 19.82 1.67 -1.89
C ASN A 20 20.94 1.14 -1.00
N GLU A 21 22.12 0.87 -1.57
CA GLU A 21 23.27 0.41 -0.78
C GLU A 21 23.66 1.44 0.28
N GLY A 22 23.80 0.97 1.53
CA GLY A 22 24.13 1.84 2.67
C GLY A 22 22.99 2.71 3.20
N GLU A 23 21.82 2.72 2.55
CA GLU A 23 20.67 3.52 2.97
C GLU A 23 19.58 2.68 3.65
N LEU A 24 18.71 3.39 4.40
CA LEU A 24 17.49 2.82 4.93
C LEU A 24 16.54 2.46 3.77
N GLU A 25 15.84 1.35 3.93
CA GLU A 25 14.76 0.97 3.03
C GLU A 25 13.63 1.99 3.09
N TYR A 26 12.92 2.19 1.98
CA TYR A 26 11.82 3.14 1.88
C TYR A 26 10.76 2.68 0.89
N LEU A 27 9.54 3.19 1.06
CA LEU A 27 8.48 3.09 0.07
C LEU A 27 8.49 4.35 -0.78
N GLU A 28 8.36 4.20 -2.09
CA GLU A 28 8.24 5.30 -3.04
C GLU A 28 6.92 5.22 -3.78
N TRP A 29 6.22 6.36 -3.88
CA TRP A 29 5.01 6.49 -4.67
C TRP A 29 5.33 6.82 -6.13
N LYS A 30 4.67 6.12 -7.07
CA LYS A 30 4.72 6.36 -8.51
C LYS A 30 3.35 6.82 -8.99
N ASP A 31 3.30 8.00 -9.61
CA ASP A 31 2.05 8.56 -10.13
C ASP A 31 1.53 7.81 -11.37
N ASP A 32 2.44 7.29 -12.21
CA ASP A 32 2.11 6.49 -13.38
C ASP A 32 2.78 5.12 -13.30
N LEU A 33 1.99 4.05 -13.52
CA LEU A 33 2.49 2.67 -13.61
C LEU A 33 3.28 2.43 -14.91
N SER A 34 2.99 3.20 -15.96
CA SER A 34 3.59 3.08 -17.29
C SER A 34 4.80 3.97 -17.50
N ALA A 35 5.03 4.96 -16.64
CA ALA A 35 6.24 5.77 -16.72
C ALA A 35 7.44 4.87 -16.44
N GLU A 36 8.31 4.71 -17.44
CA GLU A 36 9.68 4.29 -17.17
C GLU A 36 10.26 5.17 -16.06
N VAL A 37 11.17 4.62 -15.26
CA VAL A 37 11.84 5.33 -14.16
C VAL A 37 12.60 6.54 -14.75
N HIS A 38 11.88 7.63 -14.99
CA HIS A 38 12.44 8.86 -15.50
C HIS A 38 13.17 9.52 -14.33
N THR A 39 14.47 9.68 -14.53
CA THR A 39 15.52 10.18 -13.65
C THR A 39 15.37 11.66 -13.23
N GLY A 40 14.15 12.19 -13.12
CA GLY A 40 13.90 13.62 -12.90
C GLY A 40 13.27 13.96 -11.55
N GLU A 41 12.12 13.39 -11.23
CA GLU A 41 11.38 13.69 -10.01
C GLU A 41 11.15 12.42 -9.19
N SER A 42 11.77 12.38 -8.01
CA SER A 42 11.43 11.38 -7.01
C SER A 42 10.01 11.64 -6.52
N GLY A 43 9.14 10.66 -6.67
CA GLY A 43 7.85 10.68 -5.99
C GLY A 43 8.00 10.69 -4.46
N PRO A 44 6.91 10.95 -3.72
CA PRO A 44 6.90 10.93 -2.26
C PRO A 44 7.49 9.63 -1.69
N ARG A 45 8.30 9.75 -0.63
CA ARG A 45 8.99 8.62 0.03
C ARG A 45 8.62 8.48 1.51
N LEU A 46 8.48 7.25 1.96
CA LEU A 46 8.32 6.88 3.37
C LEU A 46 9.47 5.96 3.79
N PHE A 47 10.38 6.48 4.62
CA PHE A 47 11.55 5.73 5.08
C PHE A 47 11.22 4.78 6.24
N ALA A 48 11.97 3.69 6.31
CA ALA A 48 11.96 2.79 7.46
C ALA A 48 12.39 3.54 8.72
N LYS A 49 11.79 3.18 9.85
CA LYS A 49 12.11 3.69 11.18
C LYS A 49 12.58 2.54 12.07
N PRO A 50 13.84 2.08 11.94
CA PRO A 50 14.33 0.93 12.68
C PRO A 50 14.30 1.14 14.20
N ASP A 51 14.45 2.39 14.64
CA ASP A 51 14.42 2.75 16.07
C ASP A 51 13.00 2.81 16.66
N ASN A 52 11.96 2.72 15.83
CA ASN A 52 10.56 2.68 16.27
C ASN A 52 9.78 1.64 15.45
N PRO A 53 10.01 0.33 15.70
CA PRO A 53 9.44 -0.74 14.89
C PRO A 53 7.91 -0.80 14.95
N ASP A 54 7.30 -0.39 16.08
CA ASP A 54 5.85 -0.38 16.27
C ASP A 54 5.13 0.70 15.44
N ASN A 55 5.88 1.66 14.87
CA ASN A 55 5.35 2.73 14.03
C ASN A 55 6.26 2.96 12.81
N CYS A 56 6.69 1.85 12.19
CA CYS A 56 7.54 1.85 11.02
C CYS A 56 6.71 1.58 9.76
N PRO A 57 6.49 2.58 8.88
CA PRO A 57 5.61 2.42 7.72
C PRO A 57 6.07 1.33 6.75
N VAL A 58 7.39 1.11 6.67
CA VAL A 58 7.98 0.05 5.84
C VAL A 58 7.72 -1.34 6.44
N ALA A 59 7.76 -1.47 7.77
CA ALA A 59 7.43 -2.73 8.45
C ALA A 59 5.94 -3.05 8.30
N ASP A 60 5.06 -2.07 8.50
CA ASP A 60 3.62 -2.20 8.32
C ASP A 60 3.27 -2.62 6.89
N TYR A 61 3.91 -2.00 5.89
CA TYR A 61 3.73 -2.37 4.50
C TYR A 61 4.20 -3.80 4.21
N LYS A 62 5.34 -4.22 4.77
CA LYS A 62 5.85 -5.60 4.58
C LYS A 62 4.91 -6.64 5.17
N GLU A 63 4.38 -6.40 6.37
CA GLU A 63 3.38 -7.30 6.96
C GLU A 63 2.08 -7.30 6.14
N TYR A 64 1.66 -6.12 5.66
CA TYR A 64 0.53 -6.02 4.74
C TYR A 64 0.75 -6.88 3.48
N ALA A 65 1.89 -6.70 2.80
CA ALA A 65 2.27 -7.46 1.61
C ALA A 65 2.28 -8.97 1.86
N LYS A 66 2.85 -9.40 2.99
CA LYS A 66 2.94 -10.81 3.40
C LYS A 66 1.56 -11.45 3.63
N ARG A 67 0.59 -10.69 4.14
CA ARG A 67 -0.77 -11.17 4.43
C ARG A 67 -1.72 -11.04 3.23
N ARG A 68 -1.28 -10.47 2.10
CA ARG A 68 -2.07 -10.40 0.86
C ARG A 68 -2.19 -11.77 0.20
N PRO A 69 -3.31 -12.06 -0.48
CA PRO A 69 -3.39 -13.18 -1.41
C PRO A 69 -2.31 -13.05 -2.50
N LEU A 70 -1.63 -14.16 -2.83
CA LEU A 70 -0.55 -14.17 -3.82
C LEU A 70 -1.00 -13.77 -5.23
N ASP A 71 -2.28 -13.97 -5.54
CA ASP A 71 -2.92 -13.60 -6.81
C ASP A 71 -3.42 -12.14 -6.84
N MET A 72 -3.10 -11.33 -5.82
CA MET A 72 -3.45 -9.91 -5.71
C MET A 72 -2.20 -9.02 -5.56
N LEU A 73 -1.12 -9.37 -6.26
CA LEU A 73 0.19 -8.69 -6.25
C LEU A 73 0.59 -8.13 -7.62
N HIS A 74 -0.31 -8.14 -8.60
CA HIS A 74 -0.08 -7.53 -9.91
C HIS A 74 -0.13 -6.02 -9.80
N ASP A 75 0.63 -5.29 -10.64
CA ASP A 75 0.77 -3.84 -10.53
C ASP A 75 -0.56 -3.08 -10.58
N TYR A 76 -1.53 -3.58 -11.35
CA TYR A 76 -2.87 -3.03 -11.50
C TYR A 76 -3.90 -3.57 -10.49
N ASP A 77 -3.51 -4.45 -9.58
CA ASP A 77 -4.38 -4.88 -8.50
C ASP A 77 -4.62 -3.71 -7.52
N PRO A 78 -5.77 -3.66 -6.83
CA PRO A 78 -6.05 -2.60 -5.88
C PRO A 78 -5.03 -2.58 -4.73
N LEU A 79 -4.49 -1.40 -4.41
CA LEU A 79 -3.52 -1.23 -3.31
C LEU A 79 -4.14 -1.60 -1.97
N TYR A 80 -5.37 -1.18 -1.68
CA TYR A 80 -6.05 -1.55 -0.44
C TYR A 80 -7.07 -2.66 -0.70
N LEU A 81 -6.91 -3.78 -0.02
CA LEU A 81 -7.83 -4.91 -0.07
C LEU A 81 -8.80 -4.88 1.11
N ALA A 82 -10.02 -5.34 0.89
CA ALA A 82 -11.01 -5.47 1.95
C ALA A 82 -10.55 -6.55 2.95
N PRO A 83 -10.58 -6.28 4.28
CA PRO A 83 -10.25 -7.27 5.27
C PRO A 83 -11.25 -8.43 5.23
N LYS A 84 -10.76 -9.64 5.45
CA LYS A 84 -11.57 -10.86 5.53
C LYS A 84 -12.43 -10.78 6.79
N PRO A 85 -13.75 -11.03 6.69
CA PRO A 85 -14.59 -11.16 7.87
C PRO A 85 -14.06 -12.30 8.75
N LEU A 86 -13.92 -12.05 10.05
CA LEU A 86 -13.48 -13.04 11.04
C LEU A 86 -12.04 -13.56 10.80
N CYS A 87 -11.13 -12.71 10.29
CA CYS A 87 -9.72 -13.11 10.21
C CYS A 87 -9.14 -13.36 11.61
N SER A 88 -8.35 -14.41 11.73
CA SER A 88 -7.60 -14.76 12.93
C SER A 88 -6.16 -14.27 12.80
N ILE A 89 -5.52 -13.95 13.92
CA ILE A 89 -4.09 -13.59 13.95
C ILE A 89 -3.20 -14.71 13.36
N TRP A 90 -3.68 -15.95 13.43
CA TRP A 90 -3.01 -17.15 12.92
C TRP A 90 -3.22 -17.39 11.42
N ASP A 91 -4.17 -16.69 10.79
CA ASP A 91 -4.42 -16.84 9.36
C ASP A 91 -3.23 -16.33 8.54
N GLN A 92 -2.81 -17.08 7.54
CA GLN A 92 -1.75 -16.64 6.62
C GLN A 92 -2.22 -15.50 5.69
N ILE A 93 -3.52 -15.46 5.38
CA ILE A 93 -4.14 -14.48 4.47
C ILE A 93 -5.25 -13.74 5.20
N TRP A 94 -5.13 -12.42 5.30
CA TRP A 94 -6.07 -11.56 6.04
C TRP A 94 -7.05 -10.79 5.17
N TYR A 95 -6.83 -10.79 3.85
CA TYR A 95 -7.59 -9.94 2.94
C TYR A 95 -8.36 -10.75 1.90
N CYS A 96 -9.51 -10.22 1.52
CA CYS A 96 -10.31 -10.70 0.40
C CYS A 96 -9.69 -10.23 -0.93
N ARG A 97 -9.98 -10.95 -2.02
CA ARG A 97 -9.67 -10.56 -3.41
C ARG A 97 -10.62 -9.47 -3.93
N LYS A 98 -10.80 -8.40 -3.15
CA LYS A 98 -11.71 -7.29 -3.45
C LYS A 98 -11.08 -6.00 -2.94
N SER A 99 -11.22 -4.92 -3.71
CA SER A 99 -10.75 -3.60 -3.29
C SER A 99 -11.49 -3.11 -2.03
N LEU A 100 -10.78 -2.35 -1.19
CA LEU A 100 -11.36 -1.63 -0.09
C LEU A 100 -11.97 -0.33 -0.61
N THR A 101 -13.30 -0.19 -0.51
CA THR A 101 -13.99 1.03 -0.92
C THR A 101 -13.67 2.20 0.00
N LYS A 102 -13.65 3.43 -0.54
CA LYS A 102 -13.49 4.67 0.25
C LYS A 102 -14.44 4.74 1.46
N ALA A 103 -15.72 4.45 1.27
CA ALA A 103 -16.71 4.47 2.36
C ALA A 103 -16.38 3.48 3.48
N LYS A 104 -15.81 2.32 3.15
CA LYS A 104 -15.37 1.33 4.16
C LYS A 104 -14.08 1.79 4.86
N MET A 105 -13.14 2.37 4.12
CA MET A 105 -11.94 2.97 4.71
C MET A 105 -12.28 4.10 5.69
N GLU A 106 -13.16 5.04 5.31
CA GLU A 106 -13.62 6.12 6.19
C GLU A 106 -14.29 5.58 7.47
N LYS A 107 -15.06 4.48 7.37
CA LYS A 107 -15.66 3.84 8.55
C LYS A 107 -14.60 3.24 9.47
N ILE A 108 -13.56 2.61 8.93
CA ILE A 108 -12.46 2.03 9.72
C ILE A 108 -11.70 3.15 10.44
N LEU A 109 -11.35 4.23 9.73
CA LEU A 109 -10.58 5.35 10.29
C LEU A 109 -11.32 6.13 11.37
N LYS A 110 -12.66 6.08 11.41
CA LYS A 110 -13.44 6.72 12.48
C LYS A 110 -13.40 5.99 13.82
N VAL A 111 -12.94 4.74 13.82
CA VAL A 111 -12.94 3.87 15.01
C VAL A 111 -11.58 3.87 15.72
N ILE A 112 -10.55 4.42 15.08
CA ILE A 112 -9.17 4.54 15.58
C ILE A 112 -8.99 5.94 16.14
#